data_AF-A0A382TH33-F1
#
_entry.id   AF-A0A382TH33-F1
#
_cell.length_a   1.000
_cell.length_b   1.000
_cell.length_c   1.000
_cell.angle_alpha   90.00
_cell.angle_beta   90.00
_cell.angle_gamma   90.00
#
_symmetry.space_group_name_H-M   'P 1'
#
loop_
_entity.id
_entity.type
_entity.pdbx_description
1 polymer ?
#
loop_
_entity_poly.entity_id
_entity_poly.type
_entity_poly.pdbx_seq_one_letter_code
_entity_poly.pdbx_strand_id
1 'polypeptide(L)'
;VATAKAQQHLALNEIANSGPWTIFKVKNSELVAQLDFEPAIFDHLKHSEWLNPSVEVFQEGSQAVVRTLGGMNDWQHVDLEGEPEKIGLPQVEVSGINVDTDRIEFKVDKTGVPVMVKTSYFPNWKARGAEGPWRATPNLMVVVPTEKEVSLEYGRSPIEIVSILLTLAGLISLAFVARKPNSLDFPPPWFDLNLILPDIDKRLNKWSKSSSGENQIETSEMLHEEVQS
;
A
#
# COMPACT_ATOMS: atom_id res chain seq x y z
N VAL A 1 8.15 -15.44 -30.95
CA VAL A 1 9.48 -16.00 -30.61
C VAL A 1 9.60 -16.35 -29.12
N ALA A 2 9.24 -15.44 -28.19
CA ALA A 2 9.30 -15.74 -26.76
C ALA A 2 8.41 -16.92 -26.32
N THR A 3 7.14 -16.97 -26.76
CA THR A 3 6.20 -18.06 -26.42
C THR A 3 6.72 -19.44 -26.88
N ALA A 4 7.22 -19.54 -28.11
CA ALA A 4 7.76 -20.79 -28.64
C ALA A 4 8.97 -21.29 -27.84
N LYS A 5 9.85 -20.37 -27.38
CA LYS A 5 10.96 -20.73 -26.49
C LYS A 5 10.45 -21.17 -25.11
N ALA A 6 9.45 -20.49 -24.56
CA ALA A 6 8.87 -20.84 -23.26
C ALA A 6 8.20 -22.21 -23.27
N GLN A 7 7.48 -22.55 -24.35
CA GLN A 7 6.85 -23.87 -24.54
C GLN A 7 7.86 -25.03 -24.62
N GLN A 8 9.10 -24.75 -25.03
CA GLN A 8 10.18 -25.73 -25.05
C GLN A 8 10.93 -25.83 -23.72
N HIS A 9 10.65 -24.94 -22.76
CA HIS A 9 11.40 -24.87 -21.50
C HIS A 9 10.82 -25.82 -20.45
N LEU A 10 11.61 -26.79 -20.00
CA LEU A 10 11.16 -27.87 -19.09
C LEU A 10 10.60 -27.39 -17.75
N ALA A 11 11.03 -26.22 -17.27
CA ALA A 11 10.56 -25.63 -16.02
C ALA A 11 9.26 -24.80 -16.17
N LEU A 12 8.76 -24.59 -17.38
CA LEU A 12 7.55 -23.81 -17.64
C LEU A 12 6.43 -24.76 -18.04
N ASN A 13 5.26 -24.58 -17.44
CA ASN A 13 4.04 -25.27 -17.82
C ASN A 13 3.03 -24.24 -18.28
N GLU A 14 2.57 -24.31 -19.53
CA GLU A 14 1.51 -23.43 -20.01
C GLU A 14 0.21 -23.76 -19.27
N ILE A 15 -0.44 -22.74 -18.68
CA ILE A 15 -1.66 -22.94 -17.89
C ILE A 15 -2.88 -22.20 -18.44
N ALA A 16 -2.68 -21.15 -19.22
CA ALA A 16 -3.77 -20.37 -19.79
C ALA A 16 -3.30 -19.47 -20.93
N ASN A 17 -4.25 -19.00 -21.74
CA ASN A 17 -4.06 -17.93 -22.71
C ASN A 17 -5.13 -16.85 -22.49
N SER A 18 -4.74 -15.58 -22.59
CA SER A 18 -5.62 -14.42 -22.47
C SER A 18 -5.26 -13.37 -23.52
N GLY A 19 -6.01 -13.34 -24.62
CA GLY A 19 -5.71 -12.47 -25.76
C GLY A 19 -4.30 -12.73 -26.32
N PRO A 20 -3.41 -11.72 -26.35
CA PRO A 20 -2.03 -11.90 -26.83
C PRO A 20 -1.09 -12.57 -25.81
N TRP A 21 -1.56 -12.85 -24.59
CA TRP A 21 -0.74 -13.34 -23.48
C TRP A 21 -0.87 -14.85 -23.30
N THR A 22 0.27 -15.53 -23.24
CA THR A 22 0.37 -16.94 -22.83
C THR A 22 0.94 -16.99 -21.42
N ILE A 23 0.22 -17.67 -20.52
CA ILE A 23 0.54 -17.71 -19.09
C ILE A 23 1.22 -19.05 -18.78
N PHE A 24 2.41 -18.98 -18.20
CA PHE A 24 3.19 -20.15 -17.79
C PHE A 24 3.32 -20.20 -16.27
N LYS A 25 3.05 -21.36 -15.68
CA LYS A 25 3.43 -21.68 -14.30
C LYS A 25 4.89 -22.13 -14.28
N VAL A 26 5.70 -21.47 -13.45
CA VAL A 26 7.08 -21.89 -13.18
C VAL A 26 7.07 -23.04 -12.18
N LYS A 27 7.71 -24.16 -12.53
CA LYS A 27 7.88 -25.30 -11.62
C LYS A 27 8.75 -24.92 -10.42
N ASN A 28 8.45 -25.49 -9.26
CA ASN A 28 9.20 -25.30 -8.01
C ASN A 28 9.33 -23.83 -7.59
N SER A 29 8.34 -23.00 -7.93
CA SER A 29 8.29 -21.58 -7.54
C SER A 29 7.22 -21.37 -6.48
N GLU A 30 7.35 -22.07 -5.36
CA GLU A 30 6.46 -21.92 -4.21
C GLU A 30 6.51 -20.50 -3.65
N LEU A 31 5.38 -20.05 -3.08
CA LEU A 31 5.24 -18.70 -2.50
C LEU A 31 6.15 -18.53 -1.28
N VAL A 32 6.26 -19.56 -0.46
CA VAL A 32 7.18 -19.61 0.67
C VAL A 32 8.28 -20.60 0.34
N ALA A 33 9.53 -20.18 0.47
CA ALA A 33 10.69 -20.98 0.09
C ALA A 33 11.80 -20.85 1.13
N GLN A 34 12.60 -21.91 1.27
CA GLN A 34 13.84 -21.85 2.04
C GLN A 34 14.82 -20.84 1.43
N LEU A 35 15.73 -20.35 2.26
CA LEU A 35 16.90 -19.58 1.83
C LEU A 35 18.14 -20.47 1.81
N ASP A 36 19.02 -20.24 0.84
CA ASP A 36 20.30 -20.96 0.76
C ASP A 36 21.34 -20.36 1.72
N PHE A 37 21.27 -19.05 1.94
CA PHE A 37 22.20 -18.29 2.79
C PHE A 37 21.47 -17.49 3.86
N GLU A 38 22.15 -17.29 4.99
CA GLU A 38 21.69 -16.42 6.07
C GLU A 38 21.50 -14.99 5.55
N PRO A 39 20.35 -14.35 5.82
CA PRO A 39 20.14 -12.95 5.46
C PRO A 39 21.14 -12.03 6.15
N ALA A 40 21.45 -10.90 5.50
CA ALA A 40 22.20 -9.82 6.11
C ALA A 40 21.33 -8.58 6.30
N ILE A 41 21.63 -7.79 7.33
CA ILE A 41 20.93 -6.57 7.69
C ILE A 41 21.67 -5.39 7.07
N PHE A 42 20.95 -4.52 6.36
CA PHE A 42 21.53 -3.23 5.98
C PHE A 42 21.65 -2.32 7.20
N ASP A 43 22.86 -1.86 7.49
CA ASP A 43 23.10 -0.94 8.59
C ASP A 43 22.52 0.44 8.31
N HIS A 44 21.83 0.96 9.32
CA HIS A 44 21.31 2.33 9.37
C HIS A 44 20.39 2.75 8.20
N LEU A 45 19.89 1.82 7.40
CA LEU A 45 19.06 2.11 6.23
C LEU A 45 17.59 2.33 6.63
N LYS A 46 16.98 3.42 6.16
CA LYS A 46 15.55 3.68 6.41
C LYS A 46 14.67 3.05 5.34
N HIS A 47 13.41 2.79 5.69
CA HIS A 47 12.41 2.29 4.74
C HIS A 47 12.26 3.15 3.48
N SER A 48 12.46 4.47 3.57
CA SER A 48 12.36 5.42 2.44
C SER A 48 13.52 5.31 1.45
N GLU A 49 14.66 4.77 1.88
CA GLU A 49 15.90 4.67 1.09
C GLU A 49 16.06 3.27 0.44
N TRP A 50 15.14 2.36 0.75
CA TRP A 50 15.21 0.94 0.39
C TRP A 50 15.27 0.64 -1.11
N LEU A 51 14.61 1.46 -1.95
CA LEU A 51 14.34 1.09 -3.34
C LEU A 51 15.62 0.77 -4.12
N ASN A 52 16.58 1.70 -4.17
CA ASN A 52 17.77 1.53 -5.00
C ASN A 52 18.67 0.37 -4.53
N PRO A 53 19.06 0.27 -3.24
CA PRO A 53 19.88 -0.86 -2.77
C PRO A 53 19.19 -2.21 -2.99
N SER A 54 17.87 -2.28 -2.82
CA SER A 54 17.13 -3.53 -2.98
C SER A 54 17.10 -4.04 -4.42
N VAL A 55 17.09 -3.12 -5.39
CA VAL A 55 17.10 -3.44 -6.83
C VAL A 55 18.49 -3.92 -7.24
N GLU A 56 19.55 -3.30 -6.73
CA GLU A 56 20.93 -3.71 -7.00
C GLU A 56 21.18 -5.15 -6.56
N VAL A 57 20.83 -5.48 -5.31
CA VAL A 57 20.94 -6.86 -4.79
C VAL A 57 20.09 -7.84 -5.60
N PHE A 58 18.89 -7.45 -6.03
CA PHE A 58 18.03 -8.32 -6.83
C PHE A 58 18.62 -8.61 -8.22
N GLN A 59 19.37 -7.67 -8.79
CA GLN A 59 20.00 -7.83 -10.11
C GLN A 59 21.21 -8.76 -10.10
N GLU A 60 21.84 -9.00 -8.94
CA GLU A 60 22.89 -10.01 -8.76
C GLU A 60 22.39 -11.45 -9.03
N GLY A 61 21.07 -11.66 -8.94
CA GLY A 61 20.42 -12.91 -9.29
C GLY A 61 20.29 -13.91 -8.12
N SER A 62 20.13 -15.19 -8.44
CA SER A 62 19.75 -16.22 -7.45
C SER A 62 20.83 -16.56 -6.43
N GLN A 63 22.07 -16.12 -6.64
CA GLN A 63 23.20 -16.36 -5.74
C GLN A 63 23.45 -15.21 -4.76
N ALA A 64 22.62 -14.16 -4.82
CA ALA A 64 22.70 -13.01 -3.95
C ALA A 64 22.25 -13.39 -2.52
N VAL A 65 22.97 -12.91 -1.52
CA VAL A 65 22.53 -13.00 -0.13
C VAL A 65 21.39 -12.02 0.08
N VAL A 66 20.26 -12.49 0.60
CA VAL A 66 19.10 -11.64 0.85
C VAL A 66 19.47 -10.54 1.84
N ARG A 67 19.17 -9.28 1.51
CA ARG A 67 19.30 -8.16 2.44
C ARG A 67 17.97 -7.84 3.09
N THR A 68 18.02 -7.34 4.33
CA THR A 68 16.85 -7.05 5.15
C THR A 68 16.93 -5.70 5.84
N LEU A 69 15.77 -5.13 6.21
CA LEU A 69 15.66 -4.05 7.19
C LEU A 69 15.29 -4.62 8.55
N GLY A 70 16.25 -4.57 9.48
CA GLY A 70 16.18 -5.34 10.72
C GLY A 70 16.33 -6.84 10.47
N GLY A 71 16.41 -7.62 11.53
CA GLY A 71 16.64 -9.05 11.45
C GLY A 71 16.89 -9.62 12.83
N MET A 72 17.39 -10.85 12.86
CA MET A 72 17.93 -11.44 14.10
C MET A 72 19.20 -10.71 14.52
N ASN A 73 19.46 -10.61 15.83
CA ASN A 73 20.61 -9.86 16.37
C ASN A 73 21.98 -10.48 16.04
N ASP A 74 22.01 -11.76 15.69
CA ASP A 74 23.21 -12.52 15.35
C ASP A 74 23.52 -12.52 13.85
N TRP A 75 22.63 -11.97 13.01
CA TRP A 75 22.87 -11.84 11.57
C TRP A 75 23.96 -10.83 11.27
N GLN A 76 24.59 -11.05 10.12
CA GLN A 76 25.60 -10.14 9.59
C GLN A 76 25.00 -8.75 9.33
N HIS A 77 25.68 -7.73 9.83
CA HIS A 77 25.40 -6.33 9.57
C HIS A 77 26.34 -5.84 8.48
N VAL A 78 25.79 -5.22 7.43
CA VAL A 78 26.57 -4.72 6.29
C VAL A 78 26.15 -3.31 5.90
N ASP A 79 27.14 -2.49 5.55
CA ASP A 79 26.93 -1.22 4.88
C ASP A 79 26.34 -1.41 3.46
N LEU A 80 25.91 -0.33 2.82
CA LEU A 80 25.26 -0.36 1.51
C LEU A 80 26.09 -1.04 0.40
N GLU A 81 27.40 -0.80 0.38
CA GLU A 81 28.34 -1.38 -0.59
C GLU A 81 28.95 -2.70 -0.08
N GLY A 82 28.56 -3.16 1.11
CA GLY A 82 29.09 -4.34 1.75
C GLY A 82 28.58 -5.64 1.12
N GLU A 83 29.52 -6.53 0.77
CA GLU A 83 29.21 -7.91 0.44
C GLU A 83 29.24 -8.79 1.70
N PRO A 84 28.12 -9.37 2.14
CA PRO A 84 28.07 -10.29 3.27
C PRO A 84 28.68 -11.63 2.86
N GLU A 85 29.20 -12.33 3.85
CA GLU A 85 29.65 -13.70 3.65
C GLU A 85 28.46 -14.61 3.36
N LYS A 86 28.68 -15.59 2.47
CA LYS A 86 27.68 -16.59 2.10
C LYS A 86 27.63 -17.71 3.15
N ILE A 87 27.04 -17.40 4.30
CA ILE A 87 26.83 -18.37 5.38
C ILE A 87 25.67 -19.29 5.00
N GLY A 88 25.98 -20.56 4.70
CA GLY A 88 24.99 -21.53 4.26
C GLY A 88 24.00 -21.93 5.37
N LEU A 89 22.73 -22.09 5.01
CA LEU A 89 21.68 -22.50 5.93
C LEU A 89 21.38 -24.00 5.88
N PRO A 90 20.94 -24.60 7.01
CA PRO A 90 20.39 -25.94 6.98
C PRO A 90 19.15 -26.01 6.07
N GLN A 91 18.99 -27.12 5.36
CA GLN A 91 17.78 -27.35 4.56
C GLN A 91 16.54 -27.42 5.46
N VAL A 92 15.44 -26.84 4.95
CA VAL A 92 14.13 -26.78 5.60
C VAL A 92 13.05 -27.08 4.58
N GLU A 93 12.17 -28.01 4.92
CA GLU A 93 11.00 -28.32 4.12
C GLU A 93 9.84 -27.42 4.53
N VAL A 94 9.35 -26.63 3.57
CA VAL A 94 8.13 -25.84 3.72
C VAL A 94 6.97 -26.59 3.08
N SER A 95 5.89 -26.77 3.83
CA SER A 95 4.72 -27.52 3.38
C SER A 95 3.41 -26.84 3.80
N GLY A 96 2.29 -27.30 3.24
CA GLY A 96 0.96 -26.83 3.62
C GLY A 96 0.73 -25.33 3.42
N ILE A 97 1.34 -24.75 2.39
CA ILE A 97 1.19 -23.32 2.08
C ILE A 97 -0.27 -23.05 1.71
N ASN A 98 -0.96 -22.25 2.50
CA ASN A 98 -2.31 -21.76 2.27
C ASN A 98 -2.30 -20.23 2.21
N VAL A 99 -3.00 -19.66 1.24
CA VAL A 99 -2.97 -18.22 0.94
C VAL A 99 -4.39 -17.75 0.75
N ASP A 100 -4.82 -16.88 1.66
CA ASP A 100 -6.07 -16.12 1.58
C ASP A 100 -5.79 -14.68 1.12
N THR A 101 -6.80 -13.81 1.19
CA THR A 101 -6.67 -12.41 0.79
C THR A 101 -5.74 -11.61 1.70
N ASP A 102 -5.79 -11.85 3.00
CA ASP A 102 -5.09 -11.11 4.05
C ASP A 102 -4.27 -12.02 4.98
N ARG A 103 -4.13 -13.30 4.62
CA ARG A 103 -3.46 -14.30 5.46
C ARG A 103 -2.64 -15.28 4.64
N ILE A 104 -1.47 -15.65 5.16
CA ILE A 104 -0.57 -16.66 4.60
C ILE A 104 -0.22 -17.63 5.73
N GLU A 105 -0.42 -18.92 5.51
CA GLU A 105 -0.11 -19.97 6.49
C GLU A 105 0.79 -21.01 5.84
N PHE A 106 1.73 -21.54 6.59
CA PHE A 106 2.59 -22.64 6.14
C PHE A 106 3.16 -23.39 7.34
N LYS A 107 3.73 -24.57 7.06
CA LYS A 107 4.41 -25.40 8.05
C LYS A 107 5.87 -25.59 7.69
N VAL A 108 6.71 -25.74 8.71
CA VAL A 108 8.12 -26.08 8.57
C VAL A 108 8.46 -27.34 9.36
N ASP A 109 9.40 -28.12 8.84
CA ASP A 109 9.94 -29.29 9.55
C ASP A 109 10.92 -28.88 10.68
N LYS A 110 11.62 -27.76 10.49
CA LYS A 110 12.64 -27.21 11.39
C LYS A 110 12.42 -25.72 11.66
N THR A 111 12.52 -25.35 12.94
CA THR A 111 12.45 -23.96 13.43
C THR A 111 13.84 -23.33 13.51
N GLY A 112 13.88 -21.99 13.61
CA GLY A 112 15.12 -21.22 13.77
C GLY A 112 15.90 -20.96 12.48
N VAL A 113 15.44 -21.47 11.34
CA VAL A 113 16.06 -21.21 10.03
C VAL A 113 15.18 -20.24 9.24
N PRO A 114 15.72 -19.14 8.70
CA PRO A 114 14.92 -18.15 7.99
C PRO A 114 14.33 -18.71 6.70
N VAL A 115 13.09 -18.32 6.40
CA VAL A 115 12.40 -18.63 5.15
C VAL A 115 11.92 -17.34 4.48
N MET A 116 11.89 -17.35 3.15
CA MET A 116 11.42 -16.25 2.32
C MET A 116 9.93 -16.43 2.03
N VAL A 117 9.14 -15.41 2.30
CA VAL A 117 7.75 -15.28 1.85
C VAL A 117 7.74 -14.32 0.67
N LYS A 118 7.45 -14.83 -0.54
CA LYS A 118 7.45 -14.09 -1.82
C LYS A 118 6.19 -13.24 -2.01
N THR A 119 5.74 -12.61 -0.93
CA THR A 119 4.68 -11.60 -0.92
C THR A 119 5.29 -10.26 -0.56
N SER A 120 4.80 -9.20 -1.17
CA SER A 120 5.30 -7.85 -0.90
C SER A 120 5.15 -7.46 0.57
N TYR A 121 6.23 -6.95 1.16
CA TYR A 121 6.22 -6.40 2.50
C TYR A 121 5.38 -5.13 2.60
N PHE A 122 4.68 -5.03 3.72
CA PHE A 122 3.99 -3.85 4.22
C PHE A 122 4.06 -3.85 5.76
N PRO A 123 4.12 -2.68 6.42
CA PRO A 123 4.26 -2.59 7.87
C PRO A 123 3.14 -3.26 8.70
N ASN A 124 1.98 -3.48 8.07
CA ASN A 124 0.81 -4.06 8.73
C ASN A 124 0.84 -5.59 8.80
N TRP A 125 1.76 -6.26 8.10
CA TRP A 125 1.94 -7.71 8.26
C TRP A 125 2.43 -8.03 9.68
N LYS A 126 1.84 -9.06 10.28
CA LYS A 126 2.23 -9.61 11.59
C LYS A 126 2.38 -11.11 11.47
N ALA A 127 3.51 -11.64 11.92
CA ALA A 127 3.75 -13.08 11.99
C ALA A 127 3.37 -13.61 13.38
N ARG A 128 2.84 -14.83 13.42
CA ARG A 128 2.68 -15.67 14.61
C ARG A 128 3.40 -16.99 14.37
N GLY A 129 4.02 -17.52 15.42
CA GLY A 129 4.89 -18.70 15.33
C GLY A 129 6.23 -18.42 14.61
N ALA A 130 6.59 -17.14 14.43
CA ALA A 130 7.85 -16.72 13.83
C ALA A 130 8.26 -15.31 14.29
N GLU A 131 9.56 -15.03 14.28
CA GLU A 131 10.12 -13.69 14.37
C GLU A 131 10.03 -12.97 13.01
N GLY A 132 9.88 -11.64 13.06
CA GLY A 132 9.62 -10.79 11.89
C GLY A 132 8.12 -10.48 11.68
N PRO A 133 7.66 -10.25 10.44
CA PRO A 133 8.40 -10.30 9.17
C PRO A 133 9.27 -9.07 8.94
N TRP A 134 10.47 -9.27 8.42
CA TRP A 134 11.36 -8.19 7.98
C TRP A 134 11.24 -7.94 6.49
N ARG A 135 11.32 -6.68 6.07
CA ARG A 135 11.37 -6.31 4.66
C ARG A 135 12.66 -6.87 4.06
N ALA A 136 12.54 -7.65 3.00
CA ALA A 136 13.64 -8.35 2.35
C ALA A 136 13.74 -8.00 0.86
N THR A 137 14.91 -8.14 0.26
CA THR A 137 15.12 -7.78 -1.15
C THR A 137 14.32 -8.66 -2.11
N PRO A 138 13.71 -8.09 -3.18
CA PRO A 138 13.63 -6.66 -3.49
C PRO A 138 12.55 -5.91 -2.70
N ASN A 139 11.45 -6.57 -2.32
CA ASN A 139 10.45 -6.02 -1.40
C ASN A 139 9.61 -7.15 -0.77
N LEU A 140 10.23 -8.30 -0.55
CA LEU A 140 9.59 -9.50 -0.02
C LEU A 140 9.66 -9.50 1.51
N MET A 141 9.36 -10.63 2.13
CA MET A 141 9.42 -10.80 3.58
C MET A 141 10.29 -11.98 3.96
N VAL A 142 11.11 -11.80 4.99
CA VAL A 142 11.78 -12.92 5.68
C VAL A 142 11.17 -13.07 7.06
N VAL A 143 10.95 -14.32 7.46
CA VAL A 143 10.54 -14.70 8.82
C VAL A 143 11.44 -15.83 9.32
N VAL A 144 11.64 -15.91 10.63
CA VAL A 144 12.35 -17.03 11.27
C VAL A 144 11.33 -17.80 12.11
N PRO A 145 10.89 -18.99 11.68
CA PRO A 145 9.92 -19.79 12.42
C PRO A 145 10.40 -20.13 13.83
N THR A 146 9.60 -19.81 14.83
CA THR A 146 9.80 -20.23 16.24
C THR A 146 8.93 -21.44 16.58
N GLU A 147 7.88 -21.68 15.78
CA GLU A 147 6.98 -22.83 15.84
C GLU A 147 6.89 -23.53 14.47
N LYS A 148 6.39 -24.77 14.45
CA LYS A 148 6.23 -25.54 13.20
C LYS A 148 5.10 -25.04 12.30
N GLU A 149 4.16 -24.28 12.85
CA GLU A 149 3.05 -23.69 12.11
C GLU A 149 3.21 -22.17 12.18
N VAL A 150 3.31 -21.52 11.01
CA VAL A 150 3.53 -20.09 10.90
C VAL A 150 2.35 -19.47 10.18
N SER A 151 1.88 -18.33 10.69
CA SER A 151 0.78 -17.57 10.12
C SER A 151 1.17 -16.10 10.03
N LEU A 152 1.06 -15.51 8.84
CA LEU A 152 1.20 -14.09 8.61
C LEU A 152 -0.18 -13.51 8.33
N GLU A 153 -0.58 -12.49 9.08
CA GLU A 153 -1.83 -11.78 8.88
C GLU A 153 -1.59 -10.31 8.57
N TYR A 154 -2.32 -9.79 7.59
CA TYR A 154 -2.31 -8.38 7.25
C TYR A 154 -3.28 -7.64 8.18
N GLY A 155 -2.71 -6.90 9.13
CA GLY A 155 -3.49 -6.15 10.11
C GLY A 155 -4.24 -4.95 9.50
N ARG A 156 -5.40 -4.64 10.08
CA ARG A 156 -6.10 -3.36 9.83
C ARG A 156 -5.38 -2.22 10.53
N SER A 157 -5.36 -1.05 9.89
CA SER A 157 -4.77 0.14 10.50
C SER A 157 -5.74 0.78 11.50
N PRO A 158 -5.27 1.37 12.62
CA PRO A 158 -6.15 2.09 13.56
C PRO A 158 -6.98 3.19 12.88
N ILE A 159 -6.40 3.87 11.87
CA ILE A 159 -7.12 4.90 11.11
C ILE A 159 -8.30 4.31 10.34
N GLU A 160 -8.18 3.08 9.85
CA GLU A 160 -9.24 2.38 9.13
C GLU A 160 -10.45 2.13 10.06
N ILE A 161 -10.19 1.70 11.30
CA ILE A 161 -11.24 1.50 12.32
C ILE A 161 -11.94 2.83 12.62
N VAL A 162 -11.18 3.92 12.82
CA VAL A 162 -11.75 5.24 13.07
C VAL A 162 -12.59 5.72 11.87
N SER A 163 -12.09 5.56 10.65
CA SER A 163 -12.83 5.91 9.43
C SER A 163 -14.13 5.12 9.31
N ILE A 164 -14.12 3.81 9.60
CA ILE A 164 -15.35 2.99 9.60
C ILE A 164 -16.36 3.51 10.62
N LEU A 165 -15.92 3.85 11.83
CA LEU A 165 -16.80 4.41 12.86
C LEU A 165 -17.39 5.77 12.44
N LEU A 166 -16.58 6.64 11.82
CA LEU A 166 -17.04 7.93 11.29
C LEU A 166 -18.05 7.75 10.15
N THR A 167 -17.80 6.80 9.25
CA THR A 167 -18.76 6.45 8.18
C THR A 167 -20.07 5.96 8.76
N LEU A 168 -20.04 5.07 9.75
CA LEU A 168 -21.25 4.59 10.43
C LEU A 168 -21.99 5.73 11.12
N ALA A 169 -21.29 6.63 11.83
CA ALA A 169 -21.89 7.80 12.45
C ALA A 169 -22.55 8.73 11.43
N GLY A 170 -21.92 8.94 10.27
CA GLY A 170 -22.48 9.70 9.15
C GLY A 170 -23.75 9.06 8.59
N LEU A 171 -23.74 7.73 8.36
CA LEU A 171 -24.92 6.99 7.89
C LEU A 171 -26.07 7.01 8.90
N ILE A 172 -25.78 6.89 10.19
CA ILE A 172 -26.78 7.00 11.26
C ILE A 172 -27.38 8.41 11.29
N SER A 173 -26.54 9.44 11.18
CA SER A 173 -26.97 10.84 11.13
C SER A 173 -27.86 11.10 9.92
N LEU A 174 -27.49 10.59 8.74
CA LEU A 174 -28.28 10.68 7.52
C LEU A 174 -29.63 9.97 7.67
N ALA A 175 -29.64 8.77 8.24
CA ALA A 175 -30.88 8.04 8.51
C ALA A 175 -31.78 8.77 9.51
N PHE A 176 -31.21 9.45 10.52
CA PHE A 176 -31.98 10.25 11.48
C PHE A 176 -32.62 11.47 10.80
N VAL A 177 -31.88 12.17 9.94
CA VAL A 177 -32.41 13.30 9.14
C VAL A 177 -33.49 12.82 8.18
N ALA A 178 -33.25 11.73 7.45
CA ALA A 178 -34.20 11.18 6.48
C ALA A 178 -35.49 10.61 7.12
N ARG A 179 -35.43 10.22 8.41
CA ARG A 179 -36.59 9.73 9.17
C ARG A 179 -37.35 10.84 9.90
N LYS A 180 -36.83 12.07 9.97
CA LYS A 180 -37.64 13.19 10.44
C LYS A 180 -38.76 13.40 9.41
N PRO A 181 -40.04 13.30 9.82
CA PRO A 181 -41.15 13.65 8.93
C PRO A 181 -40.93 15.09 8.47
N ASN A 182 -41.23 15.39 7.20
CA ASN A 182 -41.16 16.74 6.64
C ASN A 182 -42.04 17.68 7.49
N SER A 183 -41.49 18.29 8.53
CA SER A 183 -41.98 19.55 9.01
C SER A 183 -41.53 20.55 7.95
N LEU A 184 -42.50 21.04 7.17
CA LEU A 184 -42.35 22.26 6.36
C LEU A 184 -42.12 23.52 7.23
N ASP A 185 -41.56 23.36 8.41
CA ASP A 185 -40.94 24.40 9.22
C ASP A 185 -39.43 24.19 9.10
N PHE A 186 -38.84 24.75 8.05
CA PHE A 186 -37.41 24.99 8.09
C PHE A 186 -37.16 25.95 9.26
N PRO A 187 -36.41 25.58 10.31
CA PRO A 187 -35.81 26.61 11.17
C PRO A 187 -34.93 27.48 10.27
N PRO A 188 -34.81 28.80 10.54
CA PRO A 188 -33.95 29.67 9.73
C PRO A 188 -32.56 29.03 9.64
N PRO A 189 -31.94 29.00 8.44
CA PRO A 189 -30.70 28.27 8.24
C PRO A 189 -29.67 28.73 9.27
N TRP A 190 -28.89 27.80 9.81
CA TRP A 190 -27.83 28.11 10.79
C TRP A 190 -26.72 29.02 10.23
N PHE A 191 -26.76 29.29 8.93
CA PHE A 191 -25.93 30.26 8.23
C PHE A 191 -26.64 31.60 7.96
N ASP A 192 -27.83 31.83 8.51
CA ASP A 192 -28.55 33.09 8.33
C ASP A 192 -27.74 34.21 8.99
N LEU A 193 -26.92 34.88 8.17
CA LEU A 193 -26.02 35.93 8.60
C LEU A 193 -26.78 37.09 9.24
N ASN A 194 -28.10 37.24 9.00
CA ASN A 194 -28.91 38.25 9.66
C ASN A 194 -29.11 37.98 11.16
N LEU A 195 -28.94 36.74 11.63
CA LEU A 195 -28.95 36.40 13.06
C LEU A 195 -27.69 36.89 13.78
N ILE A 196 -26.57 37.01 13.06
CA ILE A 196 -25.27 37.42 13.61
C ILE A 196 -25.02 38.92 13.34
N LEU A 197 -25.41 39.40 12.16
CA LEU A 197 -25.21 40.75 11.66
C LEU A 197 -26.50 41.19 10.92
N PRO A 198 -27.39 41.94 11.59
CA PRO A 198 -28.67 42.31 11.01
C PRO A 198 -28.53 43.09 9.69
N ASP A 199 -29.42 42.80 8.73
CA ASP A 199 -29.53 43.47 7.43
C ASP A 199 -28.32 43.31 6.47
N ILE A 200 -27.46 42.31 6.67
CA ILE A 200 -26.33 42.03 5.75
C ILE A 200 -26.82 41.79 4.32
N ASP A 201 -27.92 41.08 4.14
CA ASP A 201 -28.43 40.75 2.82
C ASP A 201 -28.83 42.01 2.03
N LYS A 202 -29.32 43.04 2.73
CA LYS A 202 -29.60 44.35 2.12
C LYS A 202 -28.32 45.06 1.69
N ARG A 203 -27.25 44.96 2.50
CA ARG A 203 -25.94 45.56 2.19
C ARG A 203 -25.27 44.87 1.01
N LEU A 204 -25.31 43.54 0.96
CA LEU A 204 -24.78 42.74 -0.14
C LEU A 204 -25.55 42.98 -1.44
N ASN A 205 -26.88 43.02 -1.39
CA ASN A 205 -27.69 43.38 -2.55
C ASN A 205 -27.43 44.80 -3.04
N LYS A 206 -27.21 45.76 -2.13
CA LYS A 206 -26.84 47.14 -2.50
C LYS A 206 -25.46 47.18 -3.15
N TRP A 207 -24.49 46.44 -2.63
CA TRP A 207 -23.14 46.35 -3.18
C TRP A 207 -23.12 45.67 -4.56
N SER A 208 -23.85 44.55 -4.73
CA SER A 208 -24.02 43.89 -6.02
C SER A 208 -24.65 44.82 -7.07
N LYS A 209 -25.70 45.56 -6.71
CA LYS A 209 -26.33 46.53 -7.63
C LYS A 209 -25.43 47.72 -7.95
N SER A 210 -24.58 48.14 -7.01
CA SER A 210 -23.54 49.16 -7.24
C SER A 210 -22.51 48.66 -8.26
N SER A 211 -22.00 47.44 -8.07
CA SER A 211 -21.00 46.83 -8.95
C SER A 211 -21.53 46.53 -10.36
N SER A 212 -22.80 46.12 -10.51
CA SER A 212 -23.40 45.95 -11.84
C SER A 212 -23.68 47.27 -12.57
N GLY A 213 -23.96 48.35 -11.84
CA GLY A 213 -24.14 49.68 -12.44
C GLY A 213 -22.82 50.27 -12.94
N GLU A 214 -21.73 50.07 -12.19
CA GLU A 214 -20.39 50.56 -12.54
C GLU A 214 -19.81 49.79 -13.75
N ASN A 215 -19.97 48.46 -13.78
CA ASN A 215 -19.55 47.66 -14.94
C ASN A 215 -20.31 48.00 -16.23
N GLN A 216 -21.59 48.40 -16.17
CA GLN A 216 -22.33 48.79 -17.39
C GLN A 216 -21.87 50.13 -17.96
N ILE A 217 -21.39 51.04 -17.11
CA ILE A 217 -20.89 52.37 -17.52
C ILE A 217 -19.50 52.22 -18.15
N GLU A 218 -18.57 51.48 -17.53
CA GLU A 218 -17.22 51.23 -18.10
C GLU A 218 -17.29 50.47 -19.43
N THR A 219 -18.18 49.48 -19.57
CA THR A 219 -18.30 48.70 -20.82
C THR A 219 -18.88 49.56 -21.96
N SER A 220 -19.70 50.56 -21.64
CA SER A 220 -20.32 51.45 -22.64
C SER A 220 -19.39 52.60 -23.07
N GLU A 221 -18.52 53.09 -22.17
CA GLU A 221 -17.47 54.06 -22.51
C GLU A 221 -16.38 53.44 -23.40
N MET A 222 -15.90 52.22 -23.07
CA MET A 222 -14.92 51.51 -23.92
C MET A 222 -15.46 51.20 -25.33
N LEU A 223 -16.75 50.83 -25.45
CA LEU A 223 -17.38 50.58 -26.75
C LEU A 223 -17.56 51.86 -27.59
N HIS A 224 -17.68 53.02 -26.95
CA HIS A 224 -17.78 54.29 -27.67
C HIS A 224 -16.42 54.82 -28.14
N GLU A 225 -15.34 54.53 -27.41
CA GLU A 225 -13.98 54.93 -27.80
C GLU A 225 -13.42 54.07 -28.95
N GLU A 226 -13.76 52.78 -29.00
CA GLU A 226 -13.34 51.87 -30.09
C GLU A 226 -14.05 52.14 -31.43
N VAL A 227 -15.22 52.80 -31.41
CA VAL A 227 -15.99 53.14 -32.62
C VAL A 227 -15.62 54.52 -33.21
N GLN A 228 -14.77 55.30 -32.54
CA GLN A 228 -14.29 56.61 -33.00
C GLN A 228 -12.80 56.67 -33.42
N SER A 229 -12.09 55.54 -33.50
CA SER A 229 -10.72 55.47 -34.06
C SER A 229 -10.63 54.78 -35.42
#